data_AF-A0A535S9U7-F1
#
_entry.id   AF-A0A535S9U7-F1
#
_cell.length_a   1.000
_cell.length_b   1.000
_cell.length_c   1.000
_cell.angle_alpha   90.00
_cell.angle_beta   90.00
_cell.angle_gamma   90.00
#
_symmetry.space_group_name_H-M   'P 1'
#
loop_
_entity.id
_entity.type
_entity.pdbx_description
1 polymer ?
#
loop_
_entity_poly.entity_id
_entity_poly.type
_entity_poly.pdbx_seq_one_letter_code
_entity_poly.pdbx_strand_id
1 'polypeptide(L)'
;MYQMPRIGEPGPDPGGPLTQWHQHEGICFSPFGFEFSFETPFWTCPIGSTSITTAPMLHVWIIDNGKNGPFAADLDKAVQRELTGRS
;
A
#
# COMPACT_ATOMS: atom_id res chain seq x y z
N MET A 1 0.25 5.20 -0.01
CA MET A 1 0.49 3.73 -0.01
C MET A 1 1.73 3.48 0.82
N TYR A 2 1.67 2.52 1.73
CA TYR A 2 2.83 1.99 2.45
C TYR A 2 3.07 0.56 1.97
N GLN A 3 4.30 0.24 1.59
CA GLN A 3 4.71 -1.08 1.09
C GLN A 3 5.73 -1.69 2.05
N MET A 4 5.59 -2.98 2.35
CA MET A 4 6.55 -3.69 3.18
C MET A 4 7.91 -3.82 2.47
N PRO A 5 9.03 -3.77 3.22
CA PRO A 5 10.36 -3.89 2.62
C PRO A 5 10.62 -5.24 1.94
N ARG A 6 9.94 -6.30 2.38
CA ARG A 6 10.17 -7.68 1.91
C ARG A 6 8.86 -8.42 1.64
N ILE A 7 8.94 -9.36 0.71
CA ILE A 7 7.88 -10.34 0.43
C ILE A 7 7.73 -11.28 1.63
N GLY A 8 6.49 -11.55 2.04
CA GLY A 8 6.18 -12.44 3.16
C GLY A 8 6.37 -11.82 4.55
N GLU A 9 6.79 -10.55 4.63
CA GLU A 9 6.88 -9.85 5.92
C GLU A 9 5.48 -9.38 6.35
N PRO A 10 5.00 -9.78 7.55
CA PRO A 10 3.72 -9.30 8.04
C PRO A 10 3.80 -7.80 8.30
N GLY A 11 2.91 -7.04 7.67
CA GLY A 11 2.81 -5.61 7.93
C GLY A 11 2.14 -5.33 9.27
N PRO A 12 2.44 -4.18 9.91
CA PRO A 12 1.74 -3.76 11.12
C PRO A 12 0.23 -3.64 10.85
N ASP A 13 -0.60 -3.89 11.86
CA ASP A 13 -2.06 -3.80 11.72
C ASP A 13 -2.60 -2.55 12.46
N PRO A 14 -2.38 -1.34 11.92
CA PRO A 14 -2.70 -0.09 12.63
C PRO A 14 -4.21 0.16 12.75
N GLY A 15 -5.03 -0.38 11.85
CA GLY A 15 -6.48 -0.21 11.84
C GLY A 15 -7.26 -1.49 12.17
N GLY A 16 -6.57 -2.56 12.55
CA GLY A 16 -7.22 -3.84 12.78
C GLY A 16 -7.97 -4.33 11.53
N PRO A 17 -9.16 -4.93 11.70
CA PRO A 17 -10.00 -5.39 10.59
C PRO A 17 -10.39 -4.30 9.57
N LEU A 18 -10.28 -3.01 9.91
CA LEU A 18 -10.63 -1.90 9.03
C LEU A 18 -9.56 -1.63 7.97
N THR A 19 -8.32 -2.04 8.20
CA THR A 19 -7.20 -1.87 7.26
C THR A 19 -6.80 -3.21 6.69
N GLN A 20 -6.94 -3.36 5.37
CA GLN A 20 -6.59 -4.60 4.68
C GLN A 20 -5.26 -4.44 3.95
N TRP A 21 -4.33 -5.34 4.24
CA TRP A 21 -3.13 -5.52 3.44
C TRP A 21 -3.49 -6.21 2.12
N HIS A 22 -2.91 -5.73 1.03
CA HIS A 22 -3.08 -6.30 -0.31
C HIS A 22 -1.72 -6.72 -0.87
N GLN A 23 -1.69 -7.84 -1.58
CA GLN A 23 -0.54 -8.31 -2.36
C GLN A 23 -0.99 -8.55 -3.79
N HIS A 24 -0.13 -8.22 -4.75
CA HIS A 24 -0.31 -8.64 -6.13
C HIS A 24 0.47 -9.93 -6.35
N GLU A 25 -0.24 -10.95 -6.79
CA GLU A 25 0.27 -12.25 -7.20
C GLU A 25 0.25 -12.36 -8.73
N GLY A 26 1.06 -13.27 -9.28
CA GLY A 26 1.03 -13.55 -10.72
C GLY A 26 1.54 -12.40 -11.59
N ILE A 27 2.51 -11.62 -11.10
CA ILE A 27 3.19 -10.60 -11.90
C ILE A 27 4.39 -11.25 -12.59
N CYS A 28 4.42 -11.23 -13.92
CA CYS A 28 5.52 -11.80 -14.70
C CYS A 28 6.61 -10.77 -14.96
N PHE A 29 7.81 -10.97 -14.43
CA PHE A 29 8.95 -10.08 -14.66
C PHE A 29 9.86 -10.62 -15.77
N SER A 30 10.15 -9.82 -16.80
CA SER A 30 11.05 -10.19 -17.89
C SER A 30 12.45 -9.58 -17.69
N PRO A 31 13.53 -10.24 -18.16
CA PRO A 31 14.90 -9.75 -18.04
C PRO A 31 15.18 -8.49 -18.89
N PHE A 32 14.29 -8.14 -19.82
CA PHE A 32 14.44 -6.97 -20.70
C PHE A 32 13.70 -5.72 -20.18
N GLY A 33 13.02 -5.81 -19.04
CA GLY A 33 12.31 -4.70 -18.40
C GLY A 33 10.86 -5.05 -18.08
N PHE A 34 10.23 -4.20 -17.26
CA PHE A 34 8.87 -4.38 -16.72
C PHE A 34 7.82 -4.64 -17.81
N GLU A 35 7.54 -5.91 -18.07
CA GLU A 35 6.28 -6.32 -18.65
C GLU A 35 5.32 -6.53 -17.48
N PHE A 36 4.43 -5.58 -17.21
CA PHE A 36 3.29 -5.80 -16.31
C PHE A 36 2.28 -6.73 -16.99
N SER A 37 2.70 -7.95 -17.35
CA SER A 37 1.82 -9.00 -17.80
C SER A 37 1.43 -9.83 -16.58
N PHE A 38 0.12 -9.91 -16.34
CA PHE A 38 -0.42 -10.93 -15.46
C PHE A 38 -0.16 -12.31 -16.07
N GLU A 39 -0.06 -13.31 -15.20
CA GLU A 39 -0.07 -14.69 -15.64
C GLU A 39 -1.27 -14.99 -16.54
N THR A 40 -1.07 -15.92 -17.47
CA THR A 40 -2.18 -16.43 -18.27
C THR A 40 -3.19 -17.16 -17.37
N PRO A 41 -4.42 -17.44 -17.85
CA PRO A 41 -5.40 -18.25 -17.10
C PRO A 41 -4.91 -19.65 -16.69
N PHE A 42 -3.77 -20.10 -17.22
CA PHE A 42 -3.13 -21.38 -16.89
C PHE A 42 -2.00 -21.25 -15.85
N TRP A 43 -1.90 -20.11 -15.15
CA TRP A 43 -0.83 -19.83 -14.18
C TRP A 43 0.58 -19.96 -14.76
N THR A 44 0.78 -19.40 -15.96
CA THR A 44 2.08 -19.41 -16.64
C THR A 44 2.48 -18.03 -17.10
N CYS A 45 3.77 -17.72 -16.94
CA CYS A 45 4.37 -16.52 -17.49
C CYS A 45 4.87 -16.73 -18.93
N PRO A 46 4.97 -15.66 -19.74
CA PRO A 46 5.64 -15.71 -21.03
C PRO A 46 7.05 -16.29 -20.93
N ILE A 47 7.52 -16.94 -21.99
CA ILE A 47 8.85 -17.57 -22.03
C ILE A 47 9.92 -16.51 -21.72
N GLY A 48 10.78 -16.82 -20.75
CA GLY A 48 11.84 -15.92 -20.30
C GLY A 48 11.42 -14.99 -19.15
N SER A 49 10.15 -15.01 -18.74
CA SER A 49 9.66 -14.26 -17.58
C SER A 49 9.47 -15.15 -16.36
N THR A 50 9.60 -14.56 -15.17
CA THR A 50 9.40 -15.25 -13.88
C THR A 50 8.25 -14.62 -13.12
N SER A 51 7.38 -15.44 -12.53
CA SER A 51 6.31 -14.96 -11.67
C SER A 51 6.85 -14.52 -10.32
N ILE A 52 6.40 -13.35 -9.86
CA ILE A 52 6.70 -12.82 -8.54
C ILE A 52 5.43 -12.38 -7.83
N THR A 53 5.43 -12.56 -6.51
CA THR A 53 4.47 -11.92 -5.61
C THR A 53 5.09 -10.64 -5.06
N THR A 54 4.33 -9.56 -5.04
CA THR A 54 4.78 -8.29 -4.47
C THR A 54 4.74 -8.29 -2.95
N ALA A 55 5.57 -7.45 -2.34
CA ALA A 55 5.50 -7.24 -0.89
C ALA A 55 4.12 -6.66 -0.51
N PRO A 56 3.54 -7.04 0.65
CA PRO A 56 2.26 -6.51 1.08
C PRO A 56 2.22 -4.99 1.15
N MET A 57 1.10 -4.42 0.69
CA MET A 57 0.85 -2.99 0.57
C MET A 57 -0.44 -2.59 1.29
N LEU A 58 -0.43 -1.44 1.94
CA LEU A 58 -1.59 -0.83 2.58
C LEU A 58 -1.83 0.58 2.04
N HIS A 59 -3.08 0.88 1.71
CA HIS A 59 -3.49 2.25 1.40
C HIS A 59 -3.70 3.02 2.70
N VAL A 60 -2.82 4.00 2.94
CA VAL A 60 -2.90 4.92 4.07
C VAL A 60 -2.94 6.34 3.52
N TRP A 61 -3.86 7.14 4.05
CA TRP A 61 -3.93 8.58 3.82
C TRP A 61 -3.53 9.27 5.11
N ILE A 62 -2.61 10.22 5.00
CA ILE A 62 -2.15 11.03 6.11
C ILE A 62 -2.60 12.45 5.83
N ILE A 63 -3.30 13.06 6.77
CA ILE A 63 -3.63 14.49 6.73
C ILE A 63 -2.52 15.29 7.40
N ASP A 64 -2.27 16.50 6.90
CA ASP A 64 -1.40 17.43 7.62
C ASP A 64 -2.13 17.90 8.88
N ASN A 65 -1.56 17.57 10.05
CA ASN A 65 -2.08 17.96 11.35
C ASN A 65 -1.35 19.21 11.90
N GLY A 66 -0.91 20.08 11.00
CA GLY A 66 -0.28 21.35 11.32
C GLY A 66 0.90 21.17 12.28
N LYS A 67 0.88 21.90 13.40
CA LYS A 67 2.00 21.95 14.35
C LYS A 67 2.18 20.65 15.14
N ASN A 68 1.12 19.87 15.27
CA ASN A 68 1.14 18.62 16.03
C ASN A 68 1.70 17.46 15.20
N GLY A 69 1.70 17.59 13.88
CA GLY A 69 2.24 16.58 12.98
C GLY A 69 1.32 15.36 12.81
N PRO A 70 1.54 14.59 11.74
CA PRO A 70 0.58 13.60 11.21
C PRO A 70 0.25 12.44 12.15
N PHE A 71 1.05 12.23 13.20
CA PHE A 71 0.91 11.11 14.14
C PHE A 71 0.66 11.58 15.59
N ALA A 72 0.30 12.84 15.81
CA ALA A 72 -0.11 13.29 17.13
C ALA A 72 -1.44 12.66 17.56
N ALA A 73 -1.57 12.42 18.87
CA ALA A 73 -2.77 11.82 19.46
C ALA A 73 -4.01 12.73 19.31
N ASP A 74 -3.80 14.04 19.25
CA ASP A 74 -4.85 15.04 19.07
C ASP A 74 -4.68 15.81 17.76
N LEU A 75 -5.81 16.17 17.16
CA LEU A 75 -5.86 17.04 16.00
C LEU A 75 -5.59 18.50 16.43
N ASP A 76 -4.75 19.23 15.69
CA ASP A 76 -4.60 20.67 15.83
C ASP A 76 -5.98 21.32 15.67
N LYS A 77 -6.35 22.21 16.59
CA LYS A 77 -7.65 22.87 16.59
C LYS A 77 -7.92 23.65 15.28
N ALA A 78 -6.87 24.17 14.65
CA ALA A 78 -6.98 24.82 13.35
C ALA A 78 -7.43 23.84 12.26
N VAL A 79 -6.76 22.69 12.19
CA VAL A 79 -7.09 21.60 11.24
C VAL A 79 -8.46 21.01 11.55
N GLN A 80 -8.81 20.86 12.84
CA GLN A 80 -10.13 20.38 13.24
C GLN A 80 -11.26 21.29 12.76
N ARG A 81 -11.06 22.61 12.82
CA ARG A 81 -12.07 23.59 12.38
C ARG A 81 -12.25 23.55 10.86
N GLU A 82 -11.16 23.36 10.11
CA GLU A 82 -11.18 23.19 8.65
C GLU A 82 -11.93 21.92 8.24
N LEU A 83 -11.61 20.78 8.85
CA LEU A 83 -12.21 19.48 8.51
C LEU A 83 -13.69 19.35 8.91
N THR A 84 -14.10 20.00 9.99
CA THR A 84 -15.49 19.90 10.48
C THR A 84 -16.44 20.92 9.86
N GLY A 85 -15.93 21.85 9.05
CA GLY A 85 -16.73 22.87 8.36
C GLY A 85 -17.49 23.82 9.30
N ARG A 86 -17.20 23.79 10.60
CA ARG A 86 -17.81 24.69 11.60
C ARG A 86 -16.95 25.94 11.69
N SER A 87 -17.34 26.95 10.90
CA SER A 87 -16.87 28.33 11.05
C SER A 87 -17.18 28.85 12.45
#